data_AF-A0A7X9F5F4-F1
#
_entry.id   AF-A0A7X9F5F4-F1
#
_cell.length_a   1.000
_cell.length_b   1.000
_cell.length_c   1.000
_cell.angle_alpha   90.00
_cell.angle_beta   90.00
_cell.angle_gamma   90.00
#
_symmetry.space_group_name_H-M   'P 1'
#
loop_
_entity.id
_entity.type
_entity.pdbx_description
1 polymer ?
#
loop_
_entity_poly.entity_id
_entity_poly.type
_entity_poly.pdbx_seq_one_letter_code
_entity_poly.pdbx_strand_id
1 'polypeptide(L)'
;MNLNQFAFCCLIASAICSCVRRDPQNSSTSNPVNKTVILDDFEGRNGTGNWDGTIILSGESPSNGKKCCKLTAERNQPVWLESVNIPADWKPFEYLKFDIYNPSDRLFFGTLQILDEQGSDEQAEFQGQSYNGEKLFLNTGWNHFDFLLQKAMVEEGNRPLALDKIRKLRFSFGVTDTSLFIDNIRLVSGRESAGTMSEIKPSDCIVLIDNRDVYPSLAGPAGKIRTSRDVLLMREKASSAVERLKNEVRYAEMQGFQTLYQRIPLITAYVGMGIRSKLVWFQNEKEEKRYLIM
;
A
#
# COMPACT_ATOMS: atom_id res chain seq x y z
N MET A 1 -19.81 57.29 2.82
CA MET A 1 -20.73 56.95 3.93
C MET A 1 -21.17 55.50 3.71
N ASN A 2 -20.94 54.47 4.51
CA ASN A 2 -20.21 54.16 5.77
C ASN A 2 -19.66 52.72 5.53
N LEU A 3 -18.38 52.42 5.75
CA LEU A 3 -17.69 52.01 6.99
C LEU A 3 -18.16 50.69 7.63
N ASN A 4 -17.16 49.84 7.91
CA ASN A 4 -17.08 48.61 8.72
C ASN A 4 -17.38 47.28 8.00
N GLN A 5 -16.60 46.21 8.06
CA GLN A 5 -15.31 45.84 8.70
C GLN A 5 -14.96 44.46 8.08
N PHE A 6 -13.90 44.32 7.28
CA PHE A 6 -12.56 43.81 7.63
C PHE A 6 -12.46 42.47 8.39
N ALA A 7 -11.68 41.57 7.75
CA ALA A 7 -10.79 40.55 8.32
C ALA A 7 -11.39 39.23 8.84
N PHE A 8 -11.12 38.15 8.11
CA PHE A 8 -10.68 36.90 8.76
C PHE A 8 -9.47 36.33 8.01
N CYS A 9 -8.31 36.48 8.64
CA CYS A 9 -7.04 35.91 8.24
C CYS A 9 -6.85 34.51 8.84
N CYS A 10 -6.02 33.74 8.15
CA CYS A 10 -5.43 32.46 8.53
C CYS A 10 -4.97 32.37 10.00
N LEU A 11 -5.07 31.16 10.59
CA LEU A 11 -3.93 30.49 11.24
C LEU A 11 -4.26 29.05 11.64
N ILE A 12 -3.37 28.16 11.24
CA ILE A 12 -3.21 26.78 11.70
C ILE A 12 -2.37 26.82 12.99
N ALA A 13 -2.73 26.02 14.01
CA ALA A 13 -1.85 25.10 14.76
C ALA A 13 -2.12 25.02 16.28
N SER A 14 -2.30 23.75 16.71
CA SER A 14 -1.82 23.10 17.96
C SER A 14 -2.26 23.63 19.33
N ALA A 15 -2.94 22.78 20.11
CA ALA A 15 -2.45 22.34 21.42
C ALA A 15 -3.24 21.12 21.95
N ILE A 16 -2.47 20.14 22.40
CA ILE A 16 -2.87 18.96 23.18
C ILE A 16 -3.12 19.40 24.63
N CYS A 17 -4.22 19.00 25.27
CA CYS A 17 -4.19 18.51 26.66
C CYS A 17 -5.51 17.89 27.14
N SER A 18 -5.40 16.60 27.52
CA SER A 18 -5.98 15.94 28.70
C SER A 18 -7.43 16.25 29.15
N CYS A 19 -8.29 15.24 29.01
CA CYS A 19 -9.27 14.87 30.04
C CYS A 19 -9.37 13.34 30.11
N VAL A 20 -8.63 12.75 31.04
CA VAL A 20 -8.83 11.39 31.54
C VAL A 20 -9.90 11.46 32.63
N ARG A 21 -10.98 10.69 32.52
CA ARG A 21 -11.67 10.10 33.68
C ARG A 21 -12.44 8.85 33.26
N ARG A 22 -12.14 7.76 33.97
CA ARG A 22 -12.70 6.41 33.91
C ARG A 22 -14.10 6.41 34.53
N ASP A 23 -14.96 5.48 34.09
CA ASP A 23 -15.30 4.35 34.96
C ASP A 23 -15.87 3.16 34.16
N PRO A 24 -15.77 1.93 34.72
CA PRO A 24 -15.71 0.69 33.96
C PRO A 24 -16.99 -0.13 34.08
N GLN A 25 -17.41 -0.77 32.99
CA GLN A 25 -18.25 -1.96 33.09
C GLN A 25 -17.73 -3.05 32.16
N ASN A 26 -17.22 -4.10 32.82
CA ASN A 26 -17.12 -5.49 32.39
C ASN A 26 -17.64 -5.81 30.99
N SER A 27 -16.73 -5.83 30.03
CA SER A 27 -16.71 -6.90 29.04
C SER A 27 -15.32 -7.53 29.13
N SER A 28 -15.29 -8.81 29.46
CA SER A 28 -14.08 -9.63 29.43
C SER A 28 -13.68 -9.85 27.97
N THR A 29 -13.16 -8.82 27.31
CA THR A 29 -12.35 -8.99 26.12
C THR A 29 -10.99 -9.45 26.60
N SER A 30 -10.76 -10.76 26.57
CA SER A 30 -9.41 -11.31 26.60
C SER A 30 -8.54 -10.49 25.64
N ASN A 31 -7.48 -9.85 26.15
CA ASN A 31 -6.46 -9.29 25.28
C ASN A 31 -6.06 -10.39 24.28
N PRO A 32 -6.08 -10.13 22.97
CA PRO A 32 -5.58 -11.12 22.02
C PRO A 32 -4.15 -11.45 22.44
N VAL A 33 -3.90 -12.75 22.68
CA VAL A 33 -2.56 -13.23 22.96
C VAL A 33 -1.73 -12.88 21.72
N ASN A 34 -0.72 -12.02 21.89
CA ASN A 34 0.17 -11.66 20.79
C ASN A 34 0.74 -12.95 20.19
N LYS A 35 0.37 -13.23 18.94
CA LYS A 35 0.74 -14.47 18.27
C LYS A 35 1.16 -14.15 16.85
N THR A 36 2.35 -14.59 16.49
CA THR A 36 2.87 -14.49 15.13
C THR A 36 3.32 -15.87 14.68
N VAL A 37 2.97 -16.23 13.44
CA VAL A 37 3.49 -17.42 12.76
C VAL A 37 4.04 -16.98 11.42
N ILE A 38 5.34 -17.20 11.21
CA ILE A 38 5.97 -17.01 9.90
C ILE A 38 5.55 -18.19 9.02
N LEU A 39 4.94 -17.88 7.87
CA LEU A 39 4.67 -18.86 6.83
C LEU A 39 5.94 -19.07 6.00
N ASP A 40 6.60 -17.98 5.61
CA ASP A 40 7.95 -18.02 5.05
C ASP A 40 8.64 -16.66 5.11
N ASP A 41 9.90 -16.65 5.53
CA ASP A 41 10.84 -15.52 5.47
C ASP A 41 12.00 -15.79 4.50
N PHE A 42 11.98 -16.94 3.80
CA PHE A 42 12.96 -17.38 2.82
C PHE A 42 14.41 -17.52 3.36
N GLU A 43 14.61 -17.50 4.68
CA GLU A 43 15.93 -17.64 5.30
C GLU A 43 16.37 -19.12 5.44
N GLY A 44 15.41 -20.04 5.37
CA GLY A 44 15.62 -21.47 5.52
C GLY A 44 16.57 -22.10 4.50
N ARG A 45 17.16 -23.26 4.85
CA ARG A 45 18.03 -24.03 3.94
C ARG A 45 17.28 -24.52 2.68
N ASN A 46 16.00 -24.83 2.83
CA ASN A 46 15.09 -25.17 1.73
C ASN A 46 14.14 -24.00 1.46
N GLY A 47 14.67 -22.78 1.31
CA GLY A 47 13.89 -21.53 1.37
C GLY A 47 12.67 -21.45 0.44
N THR A 48 12.57 -22.23 -0.63
CA THR A 48 11.38 -22.27 -1.51
C THR A 48 10.59 -23.58 -1.43
N GLY A 49 10.99 -24.54 -0.58
CA GLY A 49 10.42 -25.90 -0.59
C GLY A 49 8.96 -26.01 -0.16
N ASN A 50 8.40 -24.95 0.46
CA ASN A 50 6.99 -24.86 0.81
C ASN A 50 6.15 -24.19 -0.28
N TRP A 51 6.75 -23.87 -1.42
CA TRP A 51 6.14 -23.06 -2.47
C TRP A 51 6.39 -23.65 -3.85
N ASP A 52 5.41 -23.48 -4.73
CA ASP A 52 5.47 -23.78 -6.15
C ASP A 52 5.28 -22.50 -6.96
N GLY A 53 5.76 -22.49 -8.20
CA GLY A 53 5.61 -21.36 -9.12
C GLY A 53 6.91 -20.92 -9.79
N THR A 54 6.88 -19.72 -10.34
CA THR A 54 7.99 -19.12 -11.09
C THR A 54 9.01 -18.48 -10.13
N ILE A 55 9.61 -19.27 -9.24
CA ILE A 55 10.31 -18.75 -8.06
C ILE A 55 11.76 -19.19 -7.96
N ILE A 56 12.62 -18.27 -7.52
CA ILE A 56 14.00 -18.55 -7.11
C ILE A 56 14.35 -17.78 -5.84
N LEU A 57 15.25 -18.33 -5.04
CA LEU A 57 15.76 -17.64 -3.86
C LEU A 57 16.74 -16.52 -4.28
N SER A 58 16.60 -15.31 -3.73
CA SER A 58 17.43 -14.15 -4.06
C SER A 58 17.82 -13.33 -2.82
N GLY A 59 18.95 -12.64 -2.88
CA GLY A 59 19.38 -11.66 -1.87
C GLY A 59 19.31 -10.21 -2.38
N GLU A 60 18.69 -9.96 -3.54
CA GLU A 60 18.69 -8.63 -4.18
C GLU A 60 17.82 -7.61 -3.44
N SER A 61 16.71 -8.03 -2.83
CA SER A 61 15.75 -7.15 -2.16
C SER A 61 15.01 -7.88 -1.03
N PRO A 62 15.68 -8.23 0.08
CA PRO A 62 15.02 -8.70 1.30
C PRO A 62 14.34 -7.55 2.05
N SER A 63 13.13 -7.79 2.57
CA SER A 63 12.40 -6.90 3.48
C SER A 63 12.70 -7.23 4.95
N ASN A 64 13.09 -8.48 5.21
CA ASN A 64 13.55 -9.01 6.47
C ASN A 64 14.74 -9.95 6.19
N GLY A 65 15.68 -10.05 7.13
CA GLY A 65 16.80 -10.98 6.96
C GLY A 65 17.77 -10.61 5.83
N LYS A 66 18.15 -11.60 5.02
CA LYS A 66 19.18 -11.55 3.97
C LYS A 66 18.70 -12.08 2.61
N LYS A 67 17.58 -12.80 2.57
CA LYS A 67 17.04 -13.46 1.40
C LYS A 67 15.56 -13.14 1.25
N CYS A 68 15.05 -13.39 0.05
CA CYS A 68 13.66 -13.23 -0.34
C CYS A 68 13.36 -14.18 -1.50
N CYS A 69 12.09 -14.33 -1.83
CA CYS A 69 11.66 -15.05 -3.02
C CYS A 69 11.57 -14.09 -4.21
N LYS A 70 12.35 -14.35 -5.26
CA LYS A 70 12.25 -13.66 -6.54
C LYS A 70 11.30 -14.43 -7.45
N LEU A 71 10.24 -13.76 -7.87
CA LEU A 71 9.29 -14.23 -8.86
C LEU A 71 9.82 -13.89 -10.25
N THR A 72 10.33 -14.89 -10.97
CA THR A 72 11.04 -14.72 -12.25
C THR A 72 10.08 -14.46 -13.39
N ALA A 73 10.24 -13.31 -14.02
CA ALA A 73 9.56 -12.98 -15.26
C ALA A 73 10.25 -13.67 -16.45
N GLU A 74 9.61 -14.71 -16.99
CA GLU A 74 10.01 -15.33 -18.25
C GLU A 74 9.07 -14.91 -19.39
N ARG A 75 9.61 -14.87 -20.61
CA ARG A 75 8.88 -14.32 -21.76
C ARG A 75 7.58 -15.09 -22.00
N ASN A 76 6.46 -14.36 -21.97
CA ASN A 76 5.09 -14.89 -22.15
C ASN A 76 4.65 -15.92 -21.10
N GLN A 77 5.31 -15.99 -19.95
CA GLN A 77 4.88 -16.85 -18.84
C GLN A 77 4.24 -16.01 -17.74
N PRO A 78 3.15 -16.49 -17.10
CA PRO A 78 2.59 -15.82 -15.95
C PRO A 78 3.52 -15.96 -14.76
N VAL A 79 3.62 -14.89 -13.96
CA VAL A 79 4.36 -14.88 -12.71
C VAL A 79 3.41 -15.20 -11.56
N TRP A 80 3.73 -16.24 -10.80
CA TRP A 80 2.89 -16.70 -9.70
C TRP A 80 3.69 -17.46 -8.63
N LEU A 81 3.06 -17.59 -7.46
CA LEU A 81 3.55 -18.30 -6.29
C LEU A 81 2.35 -18.96 -5.61
N GLU A 82 2.44 -20.25 -5.31
CA GLU A 82 1.42 -21.00 -4.55
C GLU A 82 2.05 -21.76 -3.40
N SER A 83 1.39 -21.79 -2.25
CA SER A 83 1.82 -22.59 -1.12
C SER A 83 1.57 -24.09 -1.35
N VAL A 84 2.57 -24.92 -1.07
CA VAL A 84 2.46 -26.39 -1.08
C VAL A 84 1.92 -26.90 0.26
N ASN A 85 2.50 -26.43 1.37
CA ASN A 85 2.11 -26.81 2.73
C ASN A 85 2.05 -25.56 3.62
N ILE A 86 0.87 -25.26 4.16
CA ILE A 86 0.66 -24.15 5.10
C ILE A 86 -0.17 -24.64 6.30
N PRO A 87 -0.02 -24.01 7.48
CA PRO A 87 -0.89 -24.28 8.62
C PRO A 87 -2.35 -24.05 8.25
N ALA A 88 -3.24 -24.98 8.61
CA ALA A 88 -4.64 -24.88 8.23
C ALA A 88 -5.45 -23.87 9.09
N ASP A 89 -5.12 -23.76 10.38
CA ASP A 89 -5.87 -22.94 11.31
C ASP A 89 -5.32 -21.51 11.41
N TRP A 90 -5.97 -20.61 10.67
CA TRP A 90 -5.72 -19.17 10.65
C TRP A 90 -6.71 -18.40 11.55
N LYS A 91 -7.71 -19.07 12.15
CA LYS A 91 -8.73 -18.45 13.00
C LYS A 91 -8.17 -17.63 14.18
N PRO A 92 -7.04 -18.00 14.83
CA PRO A 92 -6.47 -17.22 15.93
C PRO A 92 -5.83 -15.89 15.52
N PHE A 93 -5.68 -15.64 14.21
CA PHE A 93 -4.94 -14.49 13.69
C PHE A 93 -5.89 -13.43 13.13
N GLU A 94 -5.45 -12.17 13.21
CA GLU A 94 -6.20 -11.01 12.72
C GLU A 94 -5.78 -10.67 11.28
N TYR A 95 -4.49 -10.81 10.99
CA TYR A 95 -3.88 -10.42 9.73
C TYR A 95 -3.08 -11.54 9.08
N LEU A 96 -3.17 -11.63 7.76
CA LEU A 96 -2.10 -12.17 6.91
C LEU A 96 -1.28 -10.98 6.42
N LYS A 97 0.02 -10.98 6.70
CA LYS A 97 0.96 -9.93 6.28
C LYS A 97 2.01 -10.49 5.34
N PHE A 98 2.42 -9.70 4.35
CA PHE A 98 3.47 -10.07 3.39
C PHE A 98 3.98 -8.82 2.68
N ASP A 99 5.20 -8.88 2.17
CA ASP A 99 5.88 -7.75 1.54
C ASP A 99 6.21 -8.07 0.10
N ILE A 100 5.93 -7.13 -0.82
CA ILE A 100 6.22 -7.28 -2.24
C ILE A 100 6.98 -6.05 -2.75
N TYR A 101 8.17 -6.28 -3.30
CA TYR A 101 8.97 -5.25 -3.96
C TYR A 101 8.75 -5.28 -5.47
N ASN A 102 8.39 -4.11 -6.01
CA ASN A 102 8.33 -3.86 -7.45
C ASN A 102 9.52 -2.98 -7.87
N PRO A 103 10.50 -3.52 -8.62
CA PRO A 103 11.63 -2.75 -9.11
C PRO A 103 11.30 -1.83 -10.30
N SER A 104 10.13 -2.00 -10.93
CA SER A 104 9.73 -1.24 -12.11
C SER A 104 9.27 0.17 -11.77
N ASP A 105 9.39 1.07 -12.74
CA ASP A 105 8.77 2.40 -12.71
C ASP A 105 7.33 2.41 -13.23
N ARG A 106 6.70 1.22 -13.29
CA ARG A 106 5.31 1.02 -13.65
C ARG A 106 4.56 0.35 -12.51
N LEU A 107 3.27 0.64 -12.42
CA LEU A 107 2.36 -0.07 -11.52
C LEU A 107 2.16 -1.50 -12.01
N PHE A 108 2.22 -2.45 -11.08
CA PHE A 108 1.76 -3.82 -11.31
C PHE A 108 0.51 -4.10 -10.49
N PHE A 109 -0.30 -5.00 -11.04
CA PHE A 109 -1.50 -5.51 -10.41
C PHE A 109 -1.36 -7.01 -10.28
N GLY A 110 -1.88 -7.55 -9.20
CA GLY A 110 -1.91 -8.98 -8.98
C GLY A 110 -3.11 -9.40 -8.15
N THR A 111 -3.27 -10.70 -8.11
CA THR A 111 -4.35 -11.40 -7.47
C THR A 111 -3.83 -12.11 -6.23
N LEU A 112 -4.55 -11.94 -5.12
CA LEU A 112 -4.42 -12.76 -3.92
C LEU A 112 -5.58 -13.74 -3.90
N GLN A 113 -5.27 -15.03 -3.85
CA GLN A 113 -6.27 -16.10 -3.73
C GLN A 113 -6.00 -16.93 -2.47
N ILE A 114 -7.04 -17.18 -1.67
CA ILE A 114 -6.97 -18.03 -0.48
C ILE A 114 -8.07 -19.08 -0.58
N LEU A 115 -7.67 -20.35 -0.52
CA LEU A 115 -8.56 -21.49 -0.66
C LEU A 115 -8.71 -22.18 0.69
N ASP A 116 -9.95 -22.49 1.04
CA ASP A 116 -10.29 -23.33 2.17
C ASP A 116 -10.77 -24.72 1.72
N GLU A 117 -10.92 -25.65 2.66
CA GLU A 117 -11.39 -27.01 2.38
C GLU A 117 -12.90 -27.12 2.12
N GLN A 118 -13.67 -26.03 2.25
CA GLN A 118 -15.13 -26.10 2.01
C GLN A 118 -15.48 -26.09 0.51
N GLY A 119 -14.60 -25.53 -0.34
CA GLY A 119 -14.73 -25.60 -1.79
C GLY A 119 -13.70 -26.54 -2.42
N SER A 120 -14.11 -27.35 -3.41
CA SER A 120 -13.16 -28.08 -4.26
C SER A 120 -12.31 -27.12 -5.10
N ASP A 121 -11.22 -27.61 -5.71
CA ASP A 121 -10.39 -26.78 -6.61
C ASP A 121 -11.23 -26.20 -7.75
N GLU A 122 -12.11 -27.00 -8.36
CA GLU A 122 -13.00 -26.54 -9.43
C GLU A 122 -13.96 -25.44 -8.95
N GLN A 123 -14.55 -25.59 -7.76
CA GLN A 123 -15.44 -24.58 -7.20
C GLN A 123 -14.68 -23.29 -6.83
N ALA A 124 -13.47 -23.44 -6.29
CA ALA A 124 -12.60 -22.33 -5.95
C ALA A 124 -12.16 -21.52 -7.17
N GLU A 125 -11.88 -22.20 -8.30
CA GLU A 125 -11.38 -21.59 -9.54
C GLU A 125 -12.50 -21.02 -10.41
N PHE A 126 -13.66 -21.67 -10.48
CA PHE A 126 -14.70 -21.33 -11.46
C PHE A 126 -16.04 -20.92 -10.87
N GLN A 127 -16.27 -21.14 -9.57
CA GLN A 127 -17.55 -20.86 -8.90
C GLN A 127 -17.45 -19.84 -7.77
N GLY A 128 -16.31 -19.15 -7.65
CA GLY A 128 -16.11 -18.10 -6.65
C GLY A 128 -16.14 -18.60 -5.20
N GLN A 129 -15.87 -19.89 -4.98
CA GLN A 129 -15.85 -20.53 -3.65
C GLN A 129 -14.48 -20.45 -2.95
N SER A 130 -13.61 -19.55 -3.40
CA SER A 130 -12.39 -19.14 -2.72
C SER A 130 -12.41 -17.62 -2.50
N TYR A 131 -11.59 -17.12 -1.58
CA TYR A 131 -11.27 -15.69 -1.62
C TYR A 131 -10.40 -15.46 -2.85
N ASN A 132 -10.80 -14.56 -3.73
CA ASN A 132 -10.08 -14.22 -4.95
C ASN A 132 -10.25 -12.72 -5.23
N GLY A 133 -9.16 -11.98 -5.44
CA GLY A 133 -9.26 -10.57 -5.76
C GLY A 133 -7.99 -9.95 -6.31
N GLU A 134 -8.15 -9.18 -7.39
CA GLU A 134 -7.14 -8.29 -7.98
C GLU A 134 -6.88 -7.09 -7.07
N LYS A 135 -6.22 -7.33 -5.94
CA LYS A 135 -6.05 -6.36 -4.84
C LYS A 135 -4.59 -6.07 -4.52
N LEU A 136 -3.66 -6.70 -5.24
CA LEU A 136 -2.23 -6.47 -5.08
C LEU A 136 -1.82 -5.31 -5.99
N PHE A 137 -1.98 -4.09 -5.50
CA PHE A 137 -1.52 -2.87 -6.17
C PHE A 137 -0.07 -2.61 -5.79
N LEU A 138 0.85 -2.75 -6.75
CA LEU A 138 2.28 -2.63 -6.52
C LEU A 138 2.82 -1.31 -7.07
N ASN A 139 3.03 -0.35 -6.19
CA ASN A 139 3.82 0.84 -6.49
C ASN A 139 5.30 0.47 -6.63
N THR A 140 6.08 1.31 -7.31
CA THR A 140 7.54 1.17 -7.30
C THR A 140 8.05 1.13 -5.86
N GLY A 141 8.95 0.19 -5.58
CA GLY A 141 9.50 0.00 -4.24
C GLY A 141 8.77 -1.08 -3.44
N TRP A 142 8.88 -1.00 -2.11
CA TRP A 142 8.22 -1.93 -1.20
C TRP A 142 6.75 -1.59 -1.00
N ASN A 143 5.93 -2.65 -1.08
CA ASN A 143 4.51 -2.63 -0.75
C ASN A 143 4.29 -3.67 0.35
N HIS A 144 3.90 -3.21 1.52
CA HIS A 144 3.63 -4.03 2.70
C HIS A 144 2.12 -4.22 2.83
N PHE A 145 1.67 -5.46 2.79
CA PHE A 145 0.25 -5.78 2.80
C PHE A 145 -0.20 -6.25 4.17
N ASP A 146 -1.32 -5.70 4.62
CA ASP A 146 -2.06 -6.15 5.79
C ASP A 146 -3.44 -6.64 5.33
N PHE A 147 -3.65 -7.95 5.31
CA PHE A 147 -4.91 -8.56 4.89
C PHE A 147 -5.76 -8.94 6.11
N LEU A 148 -6.96 -8.36 6.26
CA LEU A 148 -7.87 -8.65 7.37
C LEU A 148 -8.57 -10.00 7.21
N LEU A 149 -8.12 -11.00 7.97
CA LEU A 149 -8.61 -12.37 7.87
C LEU A 149 -10.08 -12.51 8.29
N GLN A 150 -10.46 -11.90 9.40
CA GLN A 150 -11.79 -12.09 10.03
C GLN A 150 -12.95 -11.54 9.22
N LYS A 151 -12.67 -10.75 8.19
CA LYS A 151 -13.67 -10.17 7.28
C LYS A 151 -13.65 -10.83 5.90
N ALA A 152 -12.75 -11.78 5.66
CA ALA A 152 -12.59 -12.42 4.36
C ALA A 152 -13.84 -13.25 4.00
N MET A 153 -14.40 -12.95 2.84
CA MET A 153 -15.50 -13.71 2.24
C MET A 153 -15.00 -14.40 0.98
N VAL A 154 -15.62 -15.51 0.59
CA VAL A 154 -15.39 -16.04 -0.76
C VAL A 154 -15.84 -15.01 -1.81
N GLU A 155 -15.34 -15.12 -3.03
CA GLU A 155 -15.59 -14.16 -4.12
C GLU A 155 -17.09 -13.92 -4.36
N GLU A 156 -17.88 -15.01 -4.38
CA GLU A 156 -19.34 -14.95 -4.52
C GLU A 156 -20.02 -14.16 -3.37
N GLY A 157 -19.38 -14.10 -2.20
CA GLY A 157 -19.86 -13.36 -1.03
C GLY A 157 -20.98 -14.06 -0.26
N ASN A 158 -21.28 -15.32 -0.59
CA ASN A 158 -22.34 -16.10 0.05
C ASN A 158 -21.92 -16.75 1.39
N ARG A 159 -20.62 -16.82 1.68
CA ARG A 159 -20.09 -17.32 2.95
C ARG A 159 -18.75 -16.68 3.35
N PRO A 160 -18.42 -16.64 4.66
CA PRO A 160 -17.08 -16.32 5.11
C PRO A 160 -16.09 -17.42 4.68
N LEU A 161 -14.83 -17.02 4.51
CA LEU A 161 -13.73 -17.96 4.32
C LEU A 161 -13.53 -18.80 5.59
N ALA A 162 -13.42 -20.12 5.46
CA ALA A 162 -13.26 -21.01 6.60
C ALA A 162 -11.81 -20.99 7.11
N LEU A 163 -11.52 -20.01 7.97
CA LEU A 163 -10.16 -19.74 8.47
C LEU A 163 -9.55 -20.89 9.27
N ASP A 164 -10.33 -21.84 9.80
CA ASP A 164 -9.82 -23.02 10.50
C ASP A 164 -9.36 -24.15 9.56
N LYS A 165 -9.61 -23.99 8.24
CA LYS A 165 -9.39 -25.01 7.20
C LYS A 165 -8.78 -24.43 5.94
N ILE A 166 -7.82 -23.51 6.10
CA ILE A 166 -7.08 -22.96 4.96
C ILE A 166 -6.19 -24.05 4.38
N ARG A 167 -6.19 -24.21 3.07
CA ARG A 167 -5.39 -25.25 2.39
C ARG A 167 -4.37 -24.69 1.43
N LYS A 168 -4.65 -23.55 0.78
CA LYS A 168 -3.73 -22.93 -0.18
C LYS A 168 -3.80 -21.40 -0.12
N LEU A 169 -2.65 -20.79 -0.38
CA LEU A 169 -2.45 -19.37 -0.60
C LEU A 169 -1.73 -19.20 -1.94
N ARG A 170 -2.27 -18.36 -2.83
CA ARG A 170 -1.73 -18.12 -4.16
C ARG A 170 -1.62 -16.62 -4.43
N PHE A 171 -0.50 -16.22 -5.00
CA PHE A 171 -0.23 -14.90 -5.56
C PHE A 171 -0.06 -15.04 -7.07
N SER A 172 -0.65 -14.16 -7.86
CA SER A 172 -0.54 -14.20 -9.32
C SER A 172 -0.45 -12.78 -9.89
N PHE A 173 0.45 -12.55 -10.84
CA PHE A 173 0.75 -11.22 -11.40
C PHE A 173 0.60 -11.17 -12.92
N GLY A 174 0.03 -12.22 -13.52
CA GLY A 174 -0.10 -12.33 -14.97
C GLY A 174 1.25 -12.35 -15.68
N VAL A 175 1.25 -12.06 -16.98
CA VAL A 175 2.47 -11.98 -17.78
C VAL A 175 3.12 -10.61 -17.57
N THR A 176 4.34 -10.60 -17.06
CA THR A 176 5.15 -9.40 -16.84
C THR A 176 6.54 -9.57 -17.44
N ASP A 177 7.18 -8.47 -17.81
CA ASP A 177 8.58 -8.40 -18.25
C ASP A 177 9.56 -8.15 -17.10
N THR A 178 9.04 -7.93 -15.89
CA THR A 178 9.80 -7.52 -14.72
C THR A 178 9.61 -8.52 -13.60
N SER A 179 10.73 -8.99 -13.04
CA SER A 179 10.70 -9.86 -11.86
C SER A 179 10.24 -9.07 -10.63
N LEU A 180 9.45 -9.72 -9.78
CA LEU A 180 8.99 -9.18 -8.50
C LEU A 180 9.69 -9.91 -7.36
N PHE A 181 9.71 -9.32 -6.17
CA PHE A 181 10.27 -9.98 -4.99
C PHE A 181 9.22 -10.01 -3.89
N ILE A 182 9.04 -11.15 -3.27
CA ILE A 182 8.12 -11.36 -2.16
C ILE A 182 8.88 -11.88 -0.96
N ASP A 183 8.50 -11.41 0.22
CA ASP A 183 9.19 -11.71 1.46
C ASP A 183 8.27 -11.64 2.69
N ASN A 184 8.73 -12.24 3.79
CA ASN A 184 8.19 -12.16 5.14
C ASN A 184 6.66 -12.38 5.23
N ILE A 185 6.19 -13.50 4.66
CA ILE A 185 4.79 -13.92 4.67
C ILE A 185 4.47 -14.51 6.04
N ARG A 186 3.48 -13.95 6.74
CA ARG A 186 3.21 -14.28 8.14
C ARG A 186 1.78 -14.01 8.58
N LEU A 187 1.34 -14.74 9.60
CA LEU A 187 0.06 -14.55 10.29
C LEU A 187 0.30 -13.81 11.61
N VAL A 188 -0.50 -12.81 11.91
CA VAL A 188 -0.32 -11.94 13.09
C VAL A 188 -1.63 -11.71 13.83
N SER A 189 -1.58 -11.78 15.16
CA SER A 189 -2.63 -11.39 16.10
C SER A 189 -2.04 -10.43 17.12
N GLY A 190 -2.66 -9.27 17.33
CA GLY A 190 -2.18 -8.27 18.27
C GLY A 190 -0.86 -7.63 17.85
N ARG A 191 0.03 -7.35 18.82
CA ARG A 191 1.29 -6.63 18.58
C ARG A 191 2.37 -7.58 18.08
N GLU A 192 2.92 -7.26 16.92
CA GLU A 192 4.05 -7.96 16.32
C GLU A 192 5.38 -7.69 17.05
N SER A 193 6.24 -8.71 17.11
CA SER A 193 7.58 -8.62 17.69
C SER A 193 8.60 -8.02 16.71
N ALA A 194 9.67 -7.42 17.22
CA ALA A 194 10.70 -6.82 16.36
C ALA A 194 11.44 -7.82 15.46
N GLY A 195 11.44 -9.12 15.79
CA GLY A 195 12.12 -10.14 15.00
C GLY A 195 11.39 -10.54 13.72
N THR A 196 10.07 -10.39 13.69
CA THR A 196 9.22 -10.80 12.55
C THR A 196 8.70 -9.61 11.75
N MET A 197 8.88 -8.40 12.26
CA MET A 197 8.46 -7.18 11.60
C MET A 197 9.42 -6.83 10.44
N SER A 198 8.85 -6.42 9.32
CA SER A 198 9.60 -5.97 8.15
C SER A 198 10.31 -4.64 8.42
N GLU A 199 11.42 -4.39 7.73
CA GLU A 199 12.00 -3.06 7.69
C GLU A 199 11.11 -2.14 6.85
N ILE A 200 10.52 -1.12 7.48
CA ILE A 200 9.61 -0.19 6.82
C ILE A 200 10.23 1.21 6.79
N LYS A 201 10.37 1.77 5.59
CA LYS A 201 10.84 3.14 5.37
C LYS A 201 9.64 4.08 5.19
N PRO A 202 9.78 5.38 5.53
CA PRO A 202 8.69 6.34 5.38
C PRO A 202 8.13 6.47 3.96
N SER A 203 8.91 6.13 2.93
CA SER A 203 8.52 6.16 1.52
C SER A 203 7.72 4.94 1.07
N ASP A 204 7.70 3.88 1.86
CA ASP A 204 7.12 2.61 1.45
C ASP A 204 5.58 2.68 1.48
N CYS A 205 4.95 1.80 0.70
CA CYS A 205 3.50 1.71 0.61
C CYS A 205 2.98 0.68 1.63
N ILE A 206 2.02 1.06 2.47
CA ILE A 206 1.24 0.13 3.30
C ILE A 206 -0.13 -0.04 2.69
N VAL A 207 -0.55 -1.26 2.44
CA VAL A 207 -1.83 -1.58 1.82
C VAL A 207 -2.66 -2.44 2.76
N LEU A 208 -3.74 -1.85 3.31
CA LEU A 208 -4.73 -2.60 4.07
C LEU A 208 -5.78 -3.18 3.12
N ILE A 209 -5.95 -4.49 3.11
CA ILE A 209 -7.01 -5.18 2.39
C ILE A 209 -8.09 -5.57 3.39
N ASP A 210 -9.26 -4.94 3.28
CA ASP A 210 -10.46 -5.22 4.05
C ASP A 210 -11.50 -5.89 3.17
N ASN A 211 -11.37 -7.21 3.02
CA ASN A 211 -12.20 -8.01 2.12
C ASN A 211 -12.21 -7.40 0.70
N ARG A 212 -13.27 -6.70 0.29
CA ARG A 212 -13.42 -6.09 -1.05
C ARG A 212 -12.68 -4.76 -1.20
N ASP A 213 -12.45 -4.04 -0.10
CA ASP A 213 -11.88 -2.71 -0.11
C ASP A 213 -10.36 -2.74 0.08
N VAL A 214 -9.66 -1.80 -0.56
CA VAL A 214 -8.21 -1.67 -0.48
C VAL A 214 -7.83 -0.24 -0.15
N TYR A 215 -7.02 -0.06 0.89
CA TYR A 215 -6.62 1.23 1.41
C TYR A 215 -5.09 1.37 1.36
N PRO A 216 -4.54 1.89 0.25
CA PRO A 216 -3.12 2.23 0.17
C PRO A 216 -2.84 3.49 0.99
N SER A 217 -1.76 3.47 1.75
CA SER A 217 -1.31 4.56 2.63
C SER A 217 0.22 4.61 2.66
N LEU A 218 0.75 5.78 2.99
CA LEU A 218 2.20 5.95 3.16
C LEU A 218 2.61 5.38 4.52
N ALA A 219 3.71 4.62 4.56
CA ALA A 219 4.21 4.03 5.79
C ALA A 219 4.62 5.04 6.86
N GLY A 220 5.20 6.17 6.45
CA GLY A 220 5.63 7.22 7.38
C GLY A 220 5.07 8.58 7.02
N PRO A 221 5.31 9.60 7.87
CA PRO A 221 4.93 10.96 7.53
C PRO A 221 5.75 11.46 6.32
N ALA A 222 5.08 12.11 5.36
CA ALA A 222 5.71 12.61 4.14
C ALA A 222 6.95 13.49 4.40
N GLY A 223 6.97 14.25 5.50
CA GLY A 223 8.13 15.09 5.88
C GLY A 223 9.40 14.32 6.26
N LYS A 224 9.33 13.00 6.47
CA LYS A 224 10.51 12.13 6.70
C LYS A 224 11.05 11.48 5.43
N ILE A 225 10.35 11.64 4.29
CA ILE A 225 10.84 11.16 3.00
C ILE A 225 12.00 12.05 2.57
N ARG A 226 13.15 11.43 2.28
CA ARG A 226 14.30 12.16 1.74
C ARG A 226 14.03 12.45 0.27
N THR A 227 13.97 13.72 -0.06
CA THR A 227 13.80 14.20 -1.44
C THR A 227 15.13 14.73 -1.98
N SER A 228 15.49 14.38 -3.20
CA SER A 228 16.70 14.84 -3.86
C SER A 228 16.67 16.34 -4.11
N ARG A 229 17.87 16.94 -4.16
CA ARG A 229 18.05 18.36 -4.40
C ARG A 229 17.42 18.80 -5.73
N ASP A 230 17.48 17.96 -6.75
CA ASP A 230 16.88 18.27 -8.06
C ASP A 230 15.37 18.46 -7.98
N VAL A 231 14.68 17.54 -7.29
CA VAL A 231 13.22 17.62 -7.12
C VAL A 231 12.86 18.84 -6.29
N LEU A 232 13.62 19.15 -5.24
CA LEU A 232 13.42 20.37 -4.46
C LEU A 232 13.56 21.64 -5.31
N LEU A 233 14.59 21.73 -6.16
CA LEU A 233 14.78 22.85 -7.09
C LEU A 233 13.64 22.94 -8.12
N MET A 234 13.15 21.80 -8.61
CA MET A 234 12.01 21.77 -9.52
C MET A 234 10.72 22.25 -8.83
N ARG A 235 10.46 21.84 -7.59
CA ARG A 235 9.32 22.32 -6.79
C ARG A 235 9.40 23.83 -6.54
N GLU A 236 10.60 24.37 -6.30
CA GLU A 236 10.82 25.81 -6.15
C GLU A 236 10.54 26.57 -7.45
N LYS A 237 11.01 26.05 -8.60
CA LYS A 237 10.72 26.61 -9.93
C LYS A 237 9.23 26.60 -10.23
N ALA A 238 8.53 25.49 -9.95
CA ALA A 238 7.09 25.37 -10.12
C ALA A 238 6.33 26.37 -9.23
N SER A 239 6.72 26.50 -7.96
CA SER A 239 6.15 27.47 -7.02
C SER A 239 6.30 28.90 -7.53
N SER A 240 7.49 29.24 -8.03
CA SER A 240 7.79 30.55 -8.60
C SER A 240 6.95 30.83 -9.86
N ALA A 241 6.71 29.83 -10.70
CA ALA A 241 5.87 29.96 -11.88
C ALA A 241 4.40 30.20 -11.51
N VAL A 242 3.88 29.51 -10.51
CA VAL A 242 2.54 29.72 -9.97
C VAL A 242 2.38 31.15 -9.43
N GLU A 243 3.34 31.64 -8.65
CA GLU A 243 3.27 33.01 -8.12
C GLU A 243 3.33 34.08 -9.22
N ARG A 244 4.13 33.87 -10.28
CA ARG A 244 4.10 34.75 -11.46
C ARG A 244 2.72 34.76 -12.12
N LEU A 245 2.14 33.60 -12.39
CA LEU A 245 0.82 33.53 -13.02
C LEU A 245 -0.29 34.14 -12.14
N LYS A 246 -0.24 33.93 -10.82
CA LYS A 246 -1.17 34.58 -9.88
C LYS A 246 -1.10 36.10 -9.98
N ASN A 247 0.12 36.65 -10.06
CA ASN A 247 0.31 38.09 -10.19
C ASN A 247 -0.22 38.62 -11.53
N GLU A 248 0.06 37.94 -12.65
CA GLU A 248 -0.45 38.32 -13.98
C GLU A 248 -1.98 38.32 -14.02
N VAL A 249 -2.62 37.26 -13.51
CA VAL A 249 -4.08 37.18 -13.42
C VAL A 249 -4.64 38.33 -12.58
N ARG A 250 -4.00 38.63 -11.43
CA ARG A 250 -4.40 39.74 -10.57
C ARG A 250 -4.27 41.10 -11.28
N TYR A 251 -3.19 41.33 -12.03
CA TYR A 251 -3.02 42.57 -12.79
C TYR A 251 -4.06 42.72 -13.90
N ALA A 252 -4.34 41.65 -14.64
CA ALA A 252 -5.36 41.64 -15.68
C ALA A 252 -6.76 41.93 -15.11
N GLU A 253 -7.10 41.37 -13.95
CA GLU A 253 -8.37 41.65 -13.25
C GLU A 253 -8.49 43.11 -12.81
N MET A 254 -7.42 43.70 -12.26
CA MET A 254 -7.41 45.12 -11.90
C MET A 254 -7.58 46.05 -13.10
N GLN A 255 -7.20 45.59 -14.30
CA GLN A 255 -7.38 46.31 -15.57
C GLN A 255 -8.76 46.06 -16.22
N GLY A 256 -9.61 45.23 -15.61
CA GLY A 256 -10.96 44.93 -16.11
C GLY A 256 -11.01 43.84 -17.18
N PHE A 257 -9.93 43.08 -17.39
CA PHE A 257 -9.94 41.95 -18.33
C PHE A 257 -10.61 40.71 -17.73
N GLN A 258 -11.25 39.91 -18.59
CA GLN A 258 -11.80 38.61 -18.21
C GLN A 258 -10.70 37.54 -18.15
N THR A 259 -10.49 36.95 -16.97
CA THR A 259 -9.36 36.02 -16.69
C THR A 259 -9.77 34.56 -16.49
N LEU A 260 -11.01 34.20 -16.85
CA LEU A 260 -11.59 32.88 -16.55
C LEU A 260 -10.68 31.73 -17.01
N TYR A 261 -10.15 31.79 -18.23
CA TYR A 261 -9.29 30.74 -18.77
C TYR A 261 -7.87 30.77 -18.18
N GLN A 262 -7.35 31.94 -17.82
CA GLN A 262 -6.04 32.11 -17.19
C GLN A 262 -6.03 31.60 -15.72
N ARG A 263 -7.21 31.43 -15.11
CA ARG A 263 -7.35 30.79 -13.79
C ARG A 263 -7.27 29.26 -13.86
N ILE A 264 -7.55 28.62 -15.01
CA ILE A 264 -7.52 27.16 -15.15
C ILE A 264 -6.13 26.59 -14.81
N PRO A 265 -5.00 27.12 -15.33
CA PRO A 265 -3.68 26.62 -14.97
C PRO A 265 -3.35 26.78 -13.48
N LEU A 266 -3.90 27.79 -12.79
CA LEU A 266 -3.71 27.95 -11.34
C LEU A 266 -4.41 26.82 -10.56
N ILE A 267 -5.62 26.43 -10.98
CA ILE A 267 -6.33 25.29 -10.40
C ILE A 267 -5.55 24.00 -10.67
N THR A 268 -5.10 23.79 -11.90
CA THR A 268 -4.28 22.63 -12.27
C THR A 268 -2.99 22.56 -11.44
N ALA A 269 -2.30 23.69 -11.26
CA ALA A 269 -1.10 23.75 -10.43
C ALA A 269 -1.39 23.47 -8.96
N TYR A 270 -2.50 23.98 -8.42
CA TYR A 270 -2.93 23.68 -7.05
C TYR A 270 -3.17 22.17 -6.84
N VAL A 271 -3.86 21.51 -7.78
CA VAL A 271 -4.08 20.06 -7.73
C VAL A 271 -2.76 19.31 -7.88
N GLY A 272 -1.92 19.68 -8.85
CA GLY A 272 -0.65 19.02 -9.13
C GLY A 272 0.35 19.13 -7.99
N MET A 273 0.56 20.33 -7.47
CA MET A 273 1.55 20.58 -6.41
C MET A 273 1.02 20.23 -5.01
N GLY A 274 -0.27 20.45 -4.75
CA GLY A 274 -0.86 20.35 -3.42
C GLY A 274 -1.46 18.98 -3.07
N ILE A 275 -2.05 18.30 -4.05
CA ILE A 275 -2.78 17.03 -3.84
C ILE A 275 -1.96 15.85 -4.36
N ARG A 276 -1.49 15.89 -5.61
CA ARG A 276 -0.81 14.72 -6.23
C ARG A 276 0.48 14.34 -5.53
N SER A 277 1.26 15.31 -5.07
CA SER A 277 2.50 15.07 -4.29
C SER A 277 2.29 14.32 -2.97
N LYS A 278 1.04 14.22 -2.51
CA LYS A 278 0.65 13.54 -1.27
C LYS A 278 0.04 12.16 -1.51
N LEU A 279 -0.15 11.76 -2.77
CA LEU A 279 -0.66 10.44 -3.12
C LEU A 279 0.46 9.41 -2.95
N VAL A 280 0.08 8.24 -2.43
CA VAL A 280 0.99 7.16 -2.04
C VAL A 280 1.73 6.58 -3.25
N TRP A 281 1.05 6.54 -4.40
CA TRP A 281 1.57 6.04 -5.67
C TRP A 281 2.40 7.07 -6.47
N PHE A 282 2.74 8.23 -5.88
CA PHE A 282 3.54 9.28 -6.51
C PHE A 282 4.84 9.60 -5.77
N GLN A 283 5.27 8.76 -4.82
CA GLN A 283 6.50 8.98 -4.04
C GLN A 283 7.79 8.56 -4.77
N ASN A 284 7.72 8.28 -6.07
CA ASN A 284 8.88 7.97 -6.90
C ASN A 284 9.48 9.24 -7.51
N GLU A 285 10.70 9.60 -7.11
CA GLU A 285 11.37 10.80 -7.63
C GLU A 285 11.58 10.78 -9.15
N LYS A 286 11.78 9.62 -9.76
CA LYS A 286 11.95 9.49 -11.21
C LYS A 286 10.64 9.86 -11.93
N GLU A 287 9.50 9.49 -11.36
CA GLU A 287 8.19 9.90 -11.87
C GLU A 287 7.94 11.38 -11.61
N GLU A 288 8.21 11.85 -10.40
CA GLU A 288 8.02 13.25 -10.04
C GLU A 288 8.85 14.18 -10.95
N LYS A 289 10.10 13.83 -11.23
CA LYS A 289 10.95 14.54 -12.20
C LYS A 289 10.31 14.62 -13.59
N ARG A 290 9.67 13.55 -14.09
CA ARG A 290 8.98 13.56 -15.39
C ARG A 290 7.84 14.58 -15.41
N TYR A 291 7.08 14.70 -14.33
CA TYR A 291 5.92 15.61 -14.27
C TYR A 291 6.30 17.06 -13.99
N LEU A 292 7.36 17.32 -13.24
CA LEU A 292 7.82 18.69 -12.97
C LEU A 292 8.52 19.36 -14.17
N ILE A 293 8.84 18.60 -15.22
CA ILE A 293 9.41 19.12 -16.48
C ILE A 293 8.31 19.60 -17.44
N MET A 294 7.08 19.09 -17.32
CA MET A 294 5.91 19.50 -18.12
C MET A 294 5.30 20.79 -17.61
#